data_AF-A0A5B9VXI3-F1
#
_entry.id   AF-A0A5B9VXI3-F1
#
_cell.length_a   1.000
_cell.length_b   1.000
_cell.length_c   1.000
_cell.angle_alpha   90.00
_cell.angle_beta   90.00
_cell.angle_gamma   90.00
#
_symmetry.space_group_name_H-M   'P 1'
#
loop_
_entity.id
_entity.type
_entity.pdbx_description
1 polymer ?
#
loop_
_entity_poly.entity_id
_entity_poly.type
_entity_poly.pdbx_seq_one_letter_code
_entity_poly.pdbx_strand_id
1 'polypeptide(L)'
;MRSATARRACHGLLLTVACASGFGVGTVQAAATKKVTLSGQDARTFVAWNRFLAGGTPTWSARHAPDFSPMVRSTIWQIVKSDTQAEQLANPMIDYLLWRRSLNVRRFATYHPYLNPRLAQLLNSSPTLPSGAPAPQPPTAVSPQDLTGPKAGPTPSTPSTTTPPAPSDPIGQTVSPPSVPEPSSLVLAATMTGMGLWWRHRIGREQRSRR
;
A
#
# COMPACT_ATOMS: atom_id res chain seq x y z
N MET A 1 -38.55 19.17 56.79
CA MET A 1 -37.85 18.10 57.53
C MET A 1 -36.51 17.81 56.85
N ARG A 2 -35.44 18.10 57.60
CA ARG A 2 -34.10 17.45 57.66
C ARG A 2 -33.25 17.27 56.38
N SER A 3 -32.15 18.03 56.42
CA SER A 3 -30.88 18.04 55.69
C SER A 3 -30.10 16.71 55.61
N ALA A 4 -29.26 16.59 54.57
CA ALA A 4 -27.84 16.09 54.54
C ALA A 4 -27.38 16.13 53.06
N THR A 5 -26.35 16.83 52.56
CA THR A 5 -24.95 17.12 52.93
C THR A 5 -24.02 15.90 52.97
N ALA A 6 -23.33 15.61 51.84
CA ALA A 6 -22.06 14.87 51.78
C ALA A 6 -21.33 15.24 50.47
N ARG A 7 -20.40 16.20 50.48
CA ARG A 7 -18.93 16.07 50.65
C ARG A 7 -18.21 15.24 49.57
N ARG A 8 -17.62 15.99 48.63
CA ARG A 8 -16.26 15.90 48.03
C ARG A 8 -15.58 14.52 47.94
N ALA A 9 -15.17 14.18 46.72
CA ALA A 9 -13.85 13.62 46.46
C ALA A 9 -13.32 14.16 45.12
N CYS A 10 -12.52 15.22 45.17
CA CYS A 10 -11.68 15.64 44.04
C CYS A 10 -10.58 14.58 43.88
N HIS A 11 -10.67 13.73 42.86
CA HIS A 11 -9.53 12.94 42.41
C HIS A 11 -8.77 13.77 41.36
N GLY A 12 -7.76 14.50 41.84
CA GLY A 12 -6.71 15.01 40.99
C GLY A 12 -5.91 13.83 40.45
N LEU A 13 -6.24 13.39 39.23
CA LEU A 13 -5.43 12.43 38.49
C LEU A 13 -4.24 13.19 37.91
N LEU A 14 -3.12 13.16 38.64
CA LEU A 14 -1.82 13.65 38.20
C LEU A 14 -1.32 12.71 37.08
N LEU A 15 -1.46 13.14 35.83
CA LEU A 15 -0.91 12.46 34.66
C LEU A 15 0.59 12.82 34.54
N THR A 16 1.45 12.13 35.29
CA THR A 16 2.88 12.12 35.02
C THR A 16 3.15 11.19 33.85
N VAL A 17 3.16 11.72 32.63
CA VAL A 17 3.75 11.06 31.46
C VAL A 17 5.26 11.19 31.58
N ALA A 18 5.88 10.27 32.32
CA ALA A 18 7.30 10.04 32.22
C ALA A 18 7.56 9.31 30.89
N CYS A 19 7.89 10.05 29.84
CA CYS A 19 8.54 9.49 28.67
C CYS A 19 9.96 9.06 29.06
N ALA A 20 10.06 7.91 29.74
CA ALA A 20 11.31 7.20 29.87
C ALA A 20 11.61 6.57 28.51
N SER A 21 12.39 7.27 27.69
CA SER A 21 13.08 6.70 26.53
C SER A 21 14.14 5.71 27.01
N GLY A 22 13.69 4.61 27.60
CA GLY A 22 14.55 3.47 27.89
C GLY A 22 14.95 2.85 26.57
N PHE A 23 16.18 3.12 26.13
CA PHE A 23 16.90 2.21 25.24
C PHE A 23 17.20 0.93 26.03
N GLY A 24 16.15 0.17 26.31
CA GLY A 24 16.29 -1.19 26.80
C GLY A 24 16.96 -1.98 25.68
N VAL A 25 18.14 -2.52 25.96
CA VAL A 25 18.76 -3.58 25.17
C VAL A 25 17.88 -4.83 25.35
N GLY A 26 16.69 -4.79 24.75
CA GLY A 26 15.79 -5.93 24.70
C GLY A 26 16.43 -6.95 23.79
N THR A 27 16.77 -8.12 24.33
CA THR A 27 17.11 -9.27 23.51
C THR A 27 15.88 -9.59 22.66
N VAL A 28 15.88 -9.16 21.40
CA VAL A 28 14.84 -9.53 20.43
C VAL A 28 14.97 -11.03 20.26
N GLN A 29 14.12 -11.79 20.94
CA GLN A 29 14.08 -13.23 20.77
C GLN A 29 13.52 -13.49 19.38
N ALA A 30 14.42 -13.75 18.43
CA ALA A 30 14.06 -14.08 17.06
C ALA A 30 13.07 -15.25 17.11
N ALA A 31 11.83 -14.99 16.68
CA ALA A 31 10.83 -16.03 16.56
C ALA A 31 11.40 -17.16 15.69
N ALA A 32 11.20 -18.41 16.10
CA ALA A 32 11.70 -19.56 15.37
C ALA A 32 11.25 -19.51 13.90
N THR A 33 12.16 -19.18 12.99
CA THR A 33 11.88 -19.10 11.56
C THR A 33 11.78 -20.51 11.02
N LYS A 34 10.55 -20.99 10.78
CA LYS A 34 10.34 -22.25 10.06
C LYS A 34 10.82 -22.07 8.62
N LYS A 35 11.83 -22.84 8.21
CA LYS A 35 12.27 -22.90 6.81
C LYS A 35 11.17 -23.56 5.99
N VAL A 36 10.48 -22.79 5.16
CA VAL A 36 9.51 -23.30 4.20
C VAL A 36 10.24 -23.53 2.88
N THR A 37 10.45 -24.78 2.50
CA THR A 37 11.03 -25.12 1.19
C THR A 37 9.96 -24.95 0.13
N LEU A 38 10.15 -23.98 -0.76
CA LEU A 38 9.26 -23.73 -1.89
C LEU A 38 9.55 -24.71 -3.02
N SER A 39 8.50 -25.26 -3.63
CA SER A 39 8.67 -25.98 -4.88
C SER A 39 9.19 -25.01 -5.96
N GLY A 40 9.91 -25.53 -6.96
CA GLY A 40 10.39 -24.70 -8.08
C GLY A 40 9.24 -24.01 -8.83
N GLN A 41 8.05 -24.63 -8.86
CA GLN A 41 6.86 -24.03 -9.46
C GLN A 41 6.28 -22.90 -8.62
N ASP A 42 6.25 -23.05 -7.28
CA ASP A 42 5.79 -21.99 -6.38
C ASP A 42 6.70 -20.77 -6.44
N ALA A 43 8.02 -20.98 -6.49
CA ALA A 43 8.99 -19.90 -6.63
C ALA A 43 8.77 -19.10 -7.92
N ARG A 44 8.58 -19.77 -9.06
CA ARG A 44 8.27 -19.10 -10.34
C ARG A 44 6.96 -18.32 -10.28
N THR A 45 5.93 -18.91 -9.68
CA THR A 45 4.62 -18.28 -9.53
C THR A 45 4.73 -17.02 -8.66
N PHE A 46 5.48 -17.08 -7.57
CA PHE A 46 5.70 -15.94 -6.68
C PHE A 46 6.47 -14.81 -7.36
N VAL A 47 7.51 -15.13 -8.13
CA VAL A 47 8.25 -14.14 -8.95
C VAL A 47 7.33 -13.49 -9.98
N ALA A 48 6.47 -14.26 -10.65
CA ALA A 48 5.50 -13.73 -11.60
C ALA A 48 4.51 -12.77 -10.92
N TRP A 49 4.00 -13.13 -9.75
CA TRP A 49 3.15 -12.27 -8.93
C TRP A 49 3.85 -10.98 -8.51
N ASN A 50 5.08 -11.05 -8.01
CA ASN A 50 5.81 -9.84 -7.62
C ASN A 50 6.02 -8.87 -8.79
N ARG A 51 6.38 -9.38 -9.98
CA ARG A 51 6.50 -8.56 -11.19
C ARG A 51 5.16 -7.95 -11.62
N PHE A 52 4.09 -8.74 -11.57
CA PHE A 52 2.74 -8.28 -11.91
C PHE A 52 2.25 -7.19 -10.96
N LEU A 53 2.42 -7.38 -9.65
CA LEU A 53 2.02 -6.42 -8.62
C LEU A 53 2.83 -5.13 -8.70
N ALA A 54 4.15 -5.21 -8.91
CA ALA A 54 5.02 -4.05 -9.10
C ALA A 54 4.62 -3.17 -10.30
N GLY A 55 3.98 -3.75 -11.31
CA GLY A 55 3.52 -3.04 -12.49
C GLY A 55 2.30 -2.13 -12.28
N GLY A 56 1.61 -2.23 -11.14
CA GLY A 56 0.47 -1.38 -10.79
C GLY A 56 -0.72 -1.47 -11.75
N THR A 57 -1.65 -0.53 -11.61
CA THR A 57 -2.91 -0.51 -12.36
C THR A 57 -2.76 -0.62 -13.88
N PRO A 58 -1.81 0.07 -14.56
CA PRO A 58 -1.63 -0.10 -16.01
C PRO A 58 -1.32 -1.54 -16.41
N THR A 59 -0.51 -2.24 -15.61
CA THR A 59 -0.18 -3.65 -15.83
C THR A 59 -1.38 -4.54 -15.50
N TRP A 60 -2.09 -4.26 -14.41
CA TRP A 60 -3.24 -5.06 -13.97
C TRP A 60 -4.41 -5.02 -14.95
N SER A 61 -4.61 -3.89 -15.64
CA SER A 61 -5.63 -3.76 -16.69
C SER A 61 -5.22 -4.40 -18.01
N ALA A 62 -3.91 -4.41 -18.33
CA ALA A 62 -3.42 -4.87 -19.63
C ALA A 62 -3.06 -6.36 -19.67
N ARG A 63 -2.77 -6.98 -18.52
CA ARG A 63 -2.29 -8.35 -18.44
C ARG A 63 -3.17 -9.20 -17.53
N HIS A 64 -3.28 -10.48 -17.89
CA HIS A 64 -3.90 -11.46 -17.00
C HIS A 64 -3.03 -11.63 -15.75
N ALA A 65 -3.67 -11.76 -14.58
CA ALA A 65 -2.96 -12.04 -13.35
C ALA A 65 -2.34 -13.44 -13.39
N PRO A 66 -1.19 -13.67 -12.74
CA PRO A 66 -0.65 -15.01 -12.64
C PRO A 66 -1.61 -15.95 -11.89
N ASP A 67 -1.38 -17.26 -12.01
CA ASP A 67 -2.27 -18.25 -11.39
C ASP A 67 -2.29 -18.13 -9.86
N PHE A 68 -3.48 -18.34 -9.30
CA PHE A 68 -3.70 -18.37 -7.86
C PHE A 68 -3.32 -19.73 -7.28
N SER A 69 -2.01 -19.95 -7.11
CA SER A 69 -1.50 -21.17 -6.46
C SER A 69 -1.97 -21.25 -5.00
N PRO A 70 -2.02 -22.46 -4.39
CA PRO A 70 -2.34 -22.62 -2.98
C PRO A 70 -1.47 -21.76 -2.05
N MET A 71 -0.20 -21.56 -2.39
CA MET A 71 0.72 -20.70 -1.65
C MET A 71 0.35 -19.22 -1.73
N VAL A 72 -0.01 -18.71 -2.91
CA VAL A 72 -0.46 -17.31 -3.06
C VAL A 72 -1.73 -17.09 -2.25
N ARG A 73 -2.64 -18.07 -2.28
CA ARG A 73 -3.88 -18.04 -1.48
C ARG A 73 -3.60 -18.02 0.02
N SER A 74 -2.68 -18.85 0.51
CA SER A 74 -2.33 -18.86 1.94
C SER A 74 -1.66 -17.54 2.36
N THR A 75 -0.80 -16.99 1.51
CA THR A 75 -0.15 -15.69 1.72
C THR A 75 -1.19 -14.57 1.84
N ILE A 76 -2.18 -14.52 0.94
CA ILE A 76 -3.28 -13.54 1.03
C ILE A 76 -4.04 -13.70 2.35
N TRP A 77 -4.34 -14.93 2.75
CA TRP A 77 -5.04 -15.15 4.02
C TRP A 77 -4.21 -14.77 5.24
N GLN A 78 -2.88 -14.92 5.20
CA GLN A 78 -1.99 -14.44 6.26
C GLN A 78 -1.99 -12.92 6.34
N ILE A 79 -1.89 -12.25 5.18
CA ILE A 79 -1.90 -10.78 5.12
C ILE A 79 -3.24 -10.25 5.64
N VAL A 80 -4.37 -10.77 5.18
CA VAL A 80 -5.71 -10.33 5.62
C VAL A 80 -5.97 -10.60 7.11
N LYS A 81 -5.19 -11.51 7.71
CA LYS A 81 -5.25 -11.83 9.14
C LYS A 81 -4.24 -11.04 9.99
N SER A 82 -3.38 -10.21 9.39
CA SER A 82 -2.43 -9.42 10.18
C SER A 82 -3.16 -8.44 11.09
N ASP A 83 -2.57 -8.10 12.23
CA ASP A 83 -3.27 -7.37 13.28
C ASP A 83 -3.49 -5.88 12.95
N THR A 84 -2.70 -5.33 12.01
CA THR A 84 -2.73 -3.90 11.70
C THR A 84 -3.25 -3.61 10.30
N GLN A 85 -4.28 -2.77 10.21
CA GLN A 85 -4.83 -2.31 8.93
C GLN A 85 -3.77 -1.60 8.06
N ALA A 86 -2.83 -0.88 8.67
CA ALA A 86 -1.76 -0.20 7.94
C ALA A 86 -0.85 -1.19 7.18
N GLU A 87 -0.49 -2.32 7.80
CA GLU A 87 0.29 -3.38 7.15
C GLU A 87 -0.50 -4.06 6.02
N GLN A 88 -1.80 -4.30 6.23
CA GLN A 88 -2.66 -4.86 5.21
C GLN A 88 -2.72 -3.97 3.97
N LEU A 89 -2.92 -2.66 4.16
CA LEU A 89 -3.03 -1.69 3.06
C LEU A 89 -1.69 -1.38 2.40
N ALA A 90 -0.56 -1.55 3.10
CA ALA A 90 0.77 -1.43 2.52
C ALA A 90 1.11 -2.59 1.56
N ASN A 91 0.36 -3.70 1.62
CA ASN A 91 0.62 -4.86 0.80
C ASN A 91 0.05 -4.70 -0.62
N PRO A 92 0.89 -4.77 -1.68
CA PRO A 92 0.44 -4.55 -3.06
C PRO A 92 -0.55 -5.62 -3.54
N MET A 93 -0.55 -6.82 -2.93
CA MET A 93 -1.55 -7.84 -3.22
C MET A 93 -2.95 -7.41 -2.77
N ILE A 94 -3.06 -6.76 -1.60
CA ILE A 94 -4.33 -6.22 -1.11
C ILE A 94 -4.80 -5.07 -1.99
N ASP A 95 -3.89 -4.19 -2.41
CA ASP A 95 -4.20 -3.10 -3.35
C ASP A 95 -4.76 -3.65 -4.69
N TYR A 96 -4.11 -4.67 -5.25
CA TYR A 96 -4.62 -5.37 -6.44
C TYR A 96 -6.01 -5.97 -6.23
N LEU A 97 -6.27 -6.61 -5.08
CA LEU A 97 -7.58 -7.19 -4.77
C LEU A 97 -8.66 -6.12 -4.59
N LEU A 98 -8.33 -4.99 -3.96
CA LEU A 98 -9.22 -3.83 -3.82
C LEU A 98 -9.55 -3.24 -5.20
N TRP A 99 -8.56 -3.12 -6.09
CA TRP A 99 -8.77 -2.69 -7.47
C TRP A 99 -9.68 -3.68 -8.23
N ARG A 100 -9.45 -5.00 -8.12
CA ARG A 100 -10.34 -6.00 -8.74
C ARG A 100 -11.77 -5.89 -8.24
N ARG A 101 -11.95 -5.63 -6.94
CA ARG A 101 -13.27 -5.42 -6.32
C ARG A 101 -13.94 -4.15 -6.84
N SER A 102 -13.19 -3.06 -7.04
CA SER A 102 -13.74 -1.78 -7.49
C SER A 102 -14.28 -1.83 -8.93
N LEU A 103 -13.78 -2.75 -9.78
CA LEU A 103 -14.29 -2.93 -11.14
C LEU A 103 -15.71 -3.52 -11.17
N ASN A 104 -16.00 -4.51 -10.32
CA ASN A 104 -17.33 -5.11 -10.20
C ASN A 104 -17.48 -5.85 -8.86
N VAL A 105 -18.08 -5.15 -7.88
CA VAL A 105 -18.23 -5.67 -6.51
C VAL A 105 -19.06 -6.95 -6.47
N ARG A 106 -20.14 -7.04 -7.27
CA ARG A 106 -21.03 -8.23 -7.29
C ARG A 106 -20.30 -9.45 -7.82
N ARG A 107 -19.61 -9.31 -8.96
CA ARG A 107 -18.81 -10.39 -9.55
C ARG A 107 -17.69 -10.82 -8.59
N PHE A 108 -17.00 -9.87 -7.98
CA PHE A 108 -15.96 -10.16 -7.00
C PHE A 108 -16.51 -10.95 -5.81
N ALA A 109 -17.65 -10.53 -5.25
CA ALA A 109 -18.31 -11.22 -4.14
C ALA A 109 -18.72 -12.67 -4.50
N THR A 110 -19.19 -12.90 -5.73
CA THR A 110 -19.55 -14.25 -6.21
C THR A 110 -18.34 -15.19 -6.25
N TYR A 111 -17.20 -14.74 -6.79
CA TYR A 111 -16.00 -15.59 -6.91
C TYR A 111 -15.15 -15.62 -5.65
N HIS A 112 -15.33 -14.68 -4.73
CA HIS A 112 -14.53 -14.53 -3.52
C HIS A 112 -15.39 -14.31 -2.27
N PRO A 113 -16.25 -15.29 -1.88
CA PRO A 113 -17.24 -15.12 -0.82
C PRO A 113 -16.61 -14.79 0.54
N TYR A 114 -15.42 -15.32 0.82
CA TYR A 114 -14.74 -15.11 2.10
C TYR A 114 -13.84 -13.87 2.13
N LEU A 115 -13.25 -13.47 0.99
CA LEU A 115 -12.38 -12.30 0.93
C LEU A 115 -13.16 -10.99 0.85
N ASN A 116 -14.29 -10.99 0.14
CA ASN A 116 -15.11 -9.78 -0.02
C ASN A 116 -15.51 -9.10 1.31
N PRO A 117 -16.06 -9.80 2.32
CA PRO A 117 -16.41 -9.16 3.59
C PRO A 117 -15.18 -8.63 4.33
N ARG A 118 -14.04 -9.32 4.25
CA ARG A 118 -12.78 -8.86 4.87
C ARG A 118 -12.23 -7.59 4.22
N LEU A 119 -12.21 -7.54 2.89
CA LEU A 119 -11.81 -6.33 2.16
C LEU A 119 -12.80 -5.18 2.37
N ALA A 120 -14.09 -5.46 2.56
CA ALA A 120 -15.07 -4.44 2.91
C ALA A 120 -14.83 -3.88 4.33
N GLN A 121 -14.54 -4.73 5.30
CA GLN A 121 -14.14 -4.31 6.66
C GLN A 121 -12.92 -3.38 6.60
N LEU A 122 -11.88 -3.78 5.87
CA LEU A 122 -10.67 -2.97 5.64
C LEU A 122 -10.97 -1.54 5.15
N LEU A 123 -11.92 -1.37 4.24
CA LEU A 123 -12.28 -0.04 3.74
C LEU A 123 -13.10 0.76 4.76
N ASN A 124 -14.00 0.08 5.49
CA ASN A 124 -14.89 0.69 6.47
C ASN A 124 -14.18 1.03 7.79
N SER A 125 -13.09 0.33 8.10
CA SER A 125 -12.29 0.54 9.30
C SER A 125 -11.32 1.71 9.21
N SER A 126 -11.32 2.46 8.09
CA SER A 126 -10.55 3.71 7.99
C SER A 126 -10.82 4.55 9.24
N PRO A 127 -9.80 4.78 10.09
CA PRO A 127 -10.01 5.61 11.27
C PRO A 127 -10.48 6.94 10.75
N THR A 128 -11.68 7.35 11.17
CA THR A 128 -12.18 8.70 11.00
C THR A 128 -11.02 9.60 11.41
N LEU A 129 -10.33 10.22 10.43
CA LEU A 129 -9.35 11.24 10.75
C LEU A 129 -10.08 12.22 11.65
N PRO A 130 -9.52 12.63 12.80
CA PRO A 130 -10.13 13.68 13.58
C PRO A 130 -10.38 14.84 12.61
N SER A 131 -11.65 15.09 12.33
CA SER A 131 -12.13 16.10 11.41
C SER A 131 -11.94 17.46 12.07
N GLY A 132 -10.67 17.80 12.35
CA GLY A 132 -10.20 19.05 12.92
C GLY A 132 -9.45 19.90 11.89
N ALA A 133 -9.59 19.59 10.60
CA ALA A 133 -9.20 20.53 9.55
C ALA A 133 -10.28 21.61 9.47
N PRO A 134 -9.95 22.91 9.70
CA PRO A 134 -10.87 24.01 9.52
C PRO A 134 -11.49 23.95 8.13
N ALA A 135 -12.80 24.17 8.04
CA ALA A 135 -13.51 24.24 6.77
C ALA A 135 -12.77 25.21 5.81
N PRO A 136 -12.45 24.79 4.56
CA PRO A 136 -11.94 25.71 3.56
C PRO A 136 -12.94 26.85 3.40
N GLN A 137 -12.49 28.09 3.62
CA GLN A 137 -13.30 29.27 3.33
C GLN A 137 -13.75 29.22 1.85
N PRO A 138 -15.00 29.64 1.55
CA PRO A 138 -15.52 29.62 0.21
C PRO A 138 -14.61 30.41 -0.75
N PRO A 139 -14.32 29.88 -1.95
CA PRO A 139 -13.50 30.58 -2.92
C PRO A 139 -14.20 31.87 -3.35
N THR A 140 -13.47 32.99 -3.28
CA THR A 140 -13.85 34.24 -3.92
C THR A 140 -14.07 33.95 -5.41
N ALA A 141 -15.28 34.18 -5.89
CA ALA A 141 -15.67 33.97 -7.28
C ALA A 141 -14.81 34.85 -8.20
N VAL A 142 -14.00 34.22 -9.05
CA VAL A 142 -13.35 34.89 -10.18
C VAL A 142 -14.13 34.53 -11.43
N SER A 143 -14.58 35.56 -12.14
CA SER A 143 -15.50 35.49 -13.28
C SER A 143 -14.95 34.68 -14.47
N PRO A 144 -15.84 34.19 -15.36
CA PRO A 144 -15.46 33.43 -16.56
C PRO A 144 -14.97 34.37 -17.67
N GLN A 145 -13.83 34.06 -18.28
CA GLN A 145 -13.43 34.62 -19.57
C GLN A 145 -13.28 33.53 -20.63
N ASP A 146 -14.14 33.69 -21.65
CA ASP A 146 -14.07 33.34 -23.07
C ASP A 146 -13.20 32.18 -23.61
N LEU A 147 -13.92 31.17 -24.11
CA LEU A 147 -13.89 30.63 -25.49
C LEU A 147 -12.77 31.12 -26.44
N THR A 148 -11.95 30.19 -26.98
CA THR A 148 -11.93 29.78 -28.42
C THR A 148 -10.69 28.93 -28.84
N GLY A 149 -10.94 27.68 -29.26
CA GLY A 149 -10.27 26.95 -30.38
C GLY A 149 -8.83 26.40 -30.24
N PRO A 150 -8.32 25.58 -31.20
CA PRO A 150 -9.00 24.69 -32.15
C PRO A 150 -8.48 23.22 -32.15
N LYS A 151 -9.24 22.42 -32.90
CA LYS A 151 -9.15 20.99 -33.27
C LYS A 151 -8.01 20.68 -34.26
N ALA A 152 -7.19 19.65 -33.97
CA ALA A 152 -6.44 18.74 -34.88
C ALA A 152 -5.40 17.96 -34.04
N GLY A 153 -5.04 16.69 -34.20
CA GLY A 153 -5.34 15.57 -35.10
C GLY A 153 -4.57 14.33 -34.55
N PRO A 154 -4.83 13.10 -35.03
CA PRO A 154 -4.19 11.90 -34.51
C PRO A 154 -2.86 11.62 -35.23
N THR A 155 -1.82 11.25 -34.47
CA THR A 155 -0.61 10.62 -35.05
C THR A 155 -0.20 9.45 -34.15
N PRO A 156 -0.21 8.19 -34.64
CA PRO A 156 0.34 7.05 -33.92
C PRO A 156 1.86 7.03 -34.10
N SER A 157 2.61 7.09 -32.99
CA SER A 157 4.06 6.86 -33.02
C SER A 157 4.36 5.41 -32.63
N THR A 158 4.82 4.65 -33.63
CA THR A 158 5.38 3.29 -33.53
C THR A 158 6.71 3.32 -32.78
N PRO A 159 6.94 2.50 -31.74
CA PRO A 159 8.28 2.33 -31.19
C PRO A 159 9.07 1.27 -31.98
N SER A 160 10.25 1.67 -32.47
CA SER A 160 11.21 0.80 -33.15
C SER A 160 11.84 -0.22 -32.19
N THR A 161 11.92 -1.46 -32.66
CA THR A 161 12.61 -2.58 -32.04
C THR A 161 14.12 -2.41 -32.16
N THR A 162 14.83 -2.30 -31.04
CA THR A 162 16.29 -2.37 -30.98
C THR A 162 16.72 -3.77 -30.54
N THR A 163 17.42 -4.46 -31.44
CA THR A 163 18.07 -5.76 -31.24
C THR A 163 19.24 -5.68 -30.24
N PRO A 164 19.35 -6.57 -29.25
CA PRO A 164 20.56 -6.67 -28.42
C PRO A 164 21.66 -7.53 -29.09
N PRO A 165 22.95 -7.16 -28.97
CA PRO A 165 24.07 -7.96 -29.46
C PRO A 165 24.39 -9.15 -28.54
N ALA A 166 25.02 -10.16 -29.15
CA ALA A 166 25.42 -11.44 -28.56
C ALA A 166 26.40 -11.31 -27.38
N PRO A 167 26.41 -12.28 -26.43
CA PRO A 167 27.40 -12.31 -25.35
C PRO A 167 28.70 -12.99 -25.79
N SER A 168 29.82 -12.32 -25.55
CA SER A 168 31.16 -12.91 -25.56
C SER A 168 31.52 -13.37 -24.15
N ASP A 169 32.04 -14.60 -24.04
CA ASP A 169 32.71 -15.13 -22.84
C ASP A 169 33.94 -14.28 -22.48
N PRO A 170 34.22 -14.07 -21.18
CA PRO A 170 35.53 -14.48 -20.68
C PRO A 170 35.56 -15.00 -19.22
N ILE A 171 36.21 -16.16 -19.08
CA ILE A 171 37.32 -16.48 -18.15
C ILE A 171 37.28 -15.91 -16.72
N GLY A 172 37.08 -16.84 -15.77
CA GLY A 172 37.65 -16.92 -14.42
C GLY A 172 38.03 -15.63 -13.67
N GLN A 173 37.12 -15.14 -12.82
CA GLN A 173 37.44 -14.21 -11.74
C GLN A 173 37.18 -14.85 -10.38
N THR A 174 38.20 -14.91 -9.54
CA THR A 174 38.09 -15.15 -8.10
C THR A 174 37.49 -13.90 -7.45
N VAL A 175 36.22 -14.00 -7.03
CA VAL A 175 35.45 -12.89 -6.45
C VAL A 175 35.65 -12.85 -4.93
N SER A 176 36.36 -11.84 -4.43
CA SER A 176 36.28 -11.44 -3.01
C SER A 176 34.84 -11.00 -2.69
N PRO A 177 34.29 -11.35 -1.51
CA PRO A 177 32.92 -11.01 -1.16
C PRO A 177 32.74 -9.49 -1.19
N PRO A 178 31.73 -8.97 -1.92
CA PRO A 178 31.48 -7.54 -1.97
C PRO A 178 31.05 -7.07 -0.57
N SER A 179 31.79 -6.12 0.01
CA SER A 179 31.26 -5.30 1.10
C SER A 179 30.10 -4.50 0.56
N VAL A 180 28.89 -5.02 0.79
CA VAL A 180 27.64 -4.35 0.46
C VAL A 180 27.52 -3.14 1.40
N PRO A 181 27.49 -1.90 0.88
CA PRO A 181 27.20 -0.74 1.70
C PRO A 181 25.80 -0.92 2.27
N GLU A 182 25.65 -0.82 3.58
CA GLU A 182 24.33 -0.84 4.22
C GLU A 182 23.46 0.23 3.56
N PRO A 183 22.24 -0.10 3.11
CA PRO A 183 21.38 0.86 2.46
C PRO A 183 21.09 1.97 3.45
N SER A 184 21.56 3.18 3.14
CA SER A 184 21.39 4.36 3.99
C SER A 184 19.90 4.50 4.31
N SER A 185 19.53 4.43 5.59
CA SER A 185 18.13 4.48 6.04
C SER A 185 17.39 5.73 5.58
N LEU A 186 18.13 6.79 5.21
CA LEU A 186 17.64 7.98 4.53
C LEU A 186 16.97 7.69 3.17
N VAL A 187 17.52 6.79 2.36
CA VAL A 187 16.93 6.40 1.07
C VAL A 187 15.63 5.63 1.30
N LEU A 188 15.57 4.79 2.34
CA LEU A 188 14.36 4.07 2.73
C LEU A 188 13.26 5.04 3.23
N ALA A 189 13.64 6.03 4.04
CA ALA A 189 12.72 7.07 4.51
C ALA A 189 12.20 7.94 3.35
N ALA A 190 13.08 8.32 2.41
CA ALA A 190 12.70 9.13 1.24
C ALA A 190 11.74 8.39 0.30
N THR A 191 11.98 7.09 0.07
CA THR A 191 11.11 6.25 -0.76
C THR A 191 9.74 6.02 -0.14
N MET A 192 9.67 5.76 1.18
CA MET A 192 8.41 5.66 1.91
C MET A 192 7.59 6.97 1.85
N THR A 193 8.27 8.11 1.96
CA THR A 193 7.63 9.44 1.91
C THR A 193 7.11 9.78 0.51
N GLY A 194 7.91 9.49 -0.53
CA GLY A 194 7.51 9.68 -1.92
C GLY A 194 6.31 8.83 -2.33
N MET A 195 6.28 7.57 -1.91
CA MET A 195 5.16 6.66 -2.16
C MET A 195 3.86 7.16 -1.50
N GLY A 196 3.95 7.68 -0.26
CA GLY A 196 2.83 8.27 0.45
C GLY A 196 2.26 9.53 -0.21
N LEU A 197 3.11 10.43 -0.71
CA LEU A 197 2.66 11.62 -1.45
C LEU A 197 2.02 11.27 -2.80
N TRP A 198 2.57 10.30 -3.52
CA TRP A 198 1.99 9.81 -4.78
C TRP A 198 0.57 9.25 -4.58
N TRP A 199 0.37 8.48 -3.50
CA TRP A 199 -0.94 7.93 -3.14
C TRP A 199 -1.96 9.02 -2.81
N ARG A 200 -1.59 10.06 -2.06
CA ARG A 200 -2.47 11.20 -1.75
C ARG A 200 -2.86 11.98 -3.01
N HIS A 201 -1.94 12.15 -3.95
CA HIS A 201 -2.23 12.84 -5.21
C HIS A 201 -3.22 12.08 -6.09
N ARG A 202 -3.17 10.73 -6.05
CA ARG A 202 -4.08 9.88 -6.82
C ARG A 202 -5.53 9.97 -6.34
N ILE A 203 -5.78 9.91 -5.03
CA ILE A 203 -7.14 10.00 -4.47
C ILE A 203 -7.81 11.35 -4.81
N GLY A 204 -7.05 12.45 -4.80
CA GLY A 204 -7.57 13.78 -5.10
C GLY A 204 -8.02 13.99 -6.56
N ARG A 205 -7.52 13.18 -7.50
CA ARG A 205 -7.92 13.25 -8.92
C ARG A 205 -9.28 12.61 -9.17
N GLU A 206 -9.62 11.52 -8.47
CA GLU A 206 -10.91 10.85 -8.67
C GLU A 206 -12.10 11.68 -8.15
N GLN A 207 -11.91 12.49 -7.12
CA GLN A 207 -12.97 13.38 -6.61
C GLN A 207 -13.26 14.56 -7.54
N ARG A 208 -12.28 15.04 -8.30
CA ARG A 208 -12.45 16.12 -9.28
C ARG A 208 -13.18 15.68 -10.55
N SER A 209 -13.10 14.40 -10.91
CA SER A 209 -13.79 13.85 -12.08
C SER A 209 -15.29 13.61 -11.86
N ARG A 210 -15.80 13.75 -10.63
CA ARG A 210 -17.20 13.51 -10.26
C ARG A 210 -17.98 14.79 -9.92
N ARG A 211 -17.38 15.96 -10.12
CA ARG A 211 -18.04 17.27 -10.05
C ARG A 211 -18.06 17.87 -11.44
#